data_AF-A0AAW2XAN5-F1
#
_entry.id   AF-A0AAW2XAN5-F1
#
_cell.length_a   1.000
_cell.length_b   1.000
_cell.length_c   1.000
_cell.angle_alpha   90.00
_cell.angle_beta   90.00
_cell.angle_gamma   90.00
#
_symmetry.space_group_name_H-M   'P 1'
#
loop_
_entity.id
_entity.type
_entity.pdbx_description
1 polymer ?
#
loop_
_entity_poly.entity_id
_entity_poly.type
_entity_poly.pdbx_seq_one_letter_code
_entity_poly.pdbx_strand_id
1 'polypeptide(L)'
;MWAKSSTSMRDGVLSLACVLHGGVFHLLANMLSLLVIGIRLEQEFGFVRIGLLYLISGLGGSVLSALFIQSNISVGASGALFGLLGGMLSELITNWTIYANKVAALLTLVVIIAINLAVGILPHVDNFAHIGGFLSGFLLGFVFLIRPQFGWVNQRYAPVGYSSTSSTPKFKAYQCVLWVLSLILLIVGFTVGLVLLLRGEDLNDHCSWCHYLSCVPTSRWSCNTQPISCQAEQIGSQYTLTCSNSSKSRTYSLLNPTATQIQGLCAQLCR
;
A
#
# COMPACT_ATOMS: atom_id res chain seq x y z
N MET A 1 -0.38 -14.11 34.49
CA MET A 1 0.21 -14.38 33.16
C MET A 1 -0.97 -14.52 32.21
N TRP A 2 -1.07 -13.67 31.19
CA TRP A 2 -2.31 -13.25 30.47
C TRP A 2 -3.12 -12.16 31.16
N ALA A 3 -2.84 -10.89 30.80
CA ALA A 3 -3.78 -9.76 30.72
C ALA A 3 -3.00 -8.43 30.64
N LYS A 4 -2.87 -7.87 29.42
CA LYS A 4 -2.95 -6.43 29.10
C LYS A 4 -2.35 -6.17 27.72
N SER A 5 -3.21 -6.11 26.70
CA SER A 5 -3.24 -4.99 25.76
C SER A 5 -4.43 -5.16 24.83
N SER A 6 -5.63 -5.06 25.40
CA SER A 6 -6.84 -4.73 24.65
C SER A 6 -7.25 -3.35 25.14
N THR A 7 -6.73 -2.31 24.50
CA THR A 7 -7.30 -0.97 24.53
C THR A 7 -6.82 -0.21 23.31
N SER A 8 -7.78 0.16 22.45
CA SER A 8 -7.68 1.14 21.35
C SER A 8 -7.23 0.57 19.99
N MET A 9 -7.99 -0.26 19.27
CA MET A 9 -9.21 0.16 18.53
C MET A 9 -9.44 1.68 18.56
N ARG A 10 -8.65 2.42 17.78
CA ARG A 10 -8.93 3.82 17.38
C ARG A 10 -8.90 3.88 15.86
N ASP A 11 -9.88 3.23 15.26
CA ASP A 11 -10.12 3.06 13.82
C ASP A 11 -10.49 4.36 13.06
N GLY A 12 -10.15 5.53 13.59
CA GLY A 12 -10.34 6.83 12.92
C GLY A 12 -9.10 7.73 12.88
N VAL A 13 -8.06 7.43 13.67
CA VAL A 13 -6.87 8.29 13.78
C VAL A 13 -5.77 7.87 12.80
N LEU A 14 -5.77 6.60 12.36
CA LEU A 14 -4.80 6.10 11.39
C LEU A 14 -5.00 6.76 10.00
N SER A 15 -6.24 7.03 9.59
CA SER A 15 -6.54 7.74 8.35
C SER A 15 -6.18 9.23 8.41
N LEU A 16 -6.32 9.89 9.56
CA LEU A 16 -6.03 11.33 9.70
C LEU A 16 -4.52 11.61 9.76
N ALA A 17 -3.73 10.71 10.34
CA ALA A 17 -2.27 10.82 10.37
C ALA A 17 -1.66 10.78 8.95
N CYS A 18 -2.17 9.92 8.07
CA CYS A 18 -1.77 9.85 6.65
C CYS A 18 -2.19 11.10 5.84
N VAL A 19 -3.35 11.71 6.17
CA VAL A 19 -3.89 12.91 5.51
C VAL A 19 -3.05 14.16 5.77
N LEU A 20 -2.37 14.26 6.92
CA LEU A 20 -1.55 15.43 7.26
C LEU A 20 -0.07 15.33 6.85
N HIS A 21 0.52 14.14 6.74
CA HIS A 21 1.99 13.99 6.69
C HIS A 21 2.62 13.86 5.30
N GLY A 22 1.91 13.38 4.27
CA GLY A 22 2.40 13.38 2.87
C GLY A 22 2.27 14.73 2.17
N GLY A 23 1.67 15.71 2.85
CA GLY A 23 1.25 16.99 2.28
C GLY A 23 -0.09 16.91 1.56
N VAL A 24 -0.87 17.99 1.63
CA VAL A 24 -2.18 18.12 0.97
C VAL A 24 -2.09 17.80 -0.52
N PHE A 25 -0.97 18.16 -1.16
CA PHE A 25 -0.72 17.88 -2.57
C PHE A 25 -0.68 16.37 -2.88
N HIS A 26 -0.02 15.56 -2.04
CA HIS A 26 0.06 14.11 -2.27
C HIS A 26 -1.32 13.45 -2.11
N LEU A 27 -2.12 13.89 -1.13
CA LEU A 27 -3.49 13.41 -0.96
C LEU A 27 -4.36 13.77 -2.17
N LEU A 28 -4.30 15.03 -2.63
CA LEU A 28 -5.06 15.49 -3.79
C LEU A 28 -4.65 14.71 -5.06
N ALA A 29 -3.35 14.51 -5.28
CA ALA A 29 -2.85 13.72 -6.40
C ALA A 29 -3.33 12.27 -6.34
N ASN A 30 -3.32 11.66 -5.15
CA ASN A 30 -3.80 10.28 -4.95
C ASN A 30 -5.31 10.16 -5.19
N MET A 31 -6.11 11.11 -4.70
CA MET A 31 -7.57 11.13 -4.91
C MET A 31 -7.94 11.40 -6.36
N LEU A 32 -7.26 12.33 -7.03
CA LEU A 32 -7.46 12.60 -8.46
C LEU A 32 -7.10 11.37 -9.29
N SER A 33 -5.97 10.73 -9.00
CA SER A 33 -5.54 9.50 -9.68
C SER A 33 -6.53 8.37 -9.47
N LEU A 34 -7.02 8.19 -8.24
CA LEU A 34 -8.05 7.20 -7.91
C LEU A 34 -9.35 7.46 -8.66
N LEU A 35 -9.77 8.72 -8.78
CA LEU A 35 -10.99 9.08 -9.51
C LEU A 35 -10.83 8.77 -11.00
N VAL A 36 -9.74 9.19 -11.63
CA VAL A 36 -9.51 8.98 -13.07
C VAL A 36 -9.34 7.50 -13.40
N ILE A 37 -8.47 6.80 -12.67
CA ILE A 37 -8.16 5.38 -12.92
C ILE A 37 -9.33 4.50 -12.49
N GLY A 38 -9.91 4.77 -11.32
CA GLY A 38 -11.02 4.03 -10.76
C GLY A 38 -12.25 4.08 -11.66
N ILE A 39 -12.67 5.26 -12.12
CA ILE A 39 -13.82 5.39 -13.03
C ILE A 39 -13.57 4.63 -14.34
N ARG A 40 -12.36 4.75 -14.92
CA ARG A 40 -12.01 4.06 -16.18
C ARG A 40 -12.10 2.54 -16.02
N LEU A 41 -11.54 2.00 -14.94
CA LEU A 41 -11.58 0.57 -14.66
C LEU A 41 -12.99 0.08 -14.29
N GLU A 42 -13.75 0.88 -13.55
CA GLU A 42 -15.12 0.55 -13.13
C GLU A 42 -16.07 0.48 -14.32
N GLN A 43 -16.01 1.43 -15.24
CA GLN A 43 -16.81 1.42 -16.48
C GLN A 43 -16.50 0.19 -17.34
N GLU A 44 -15.27 -0.30 -17.25
CA GLU A 44 -14.75 -1.33 -18.14
C GLU A 44 -14.92 -2.76 -17.58
N PHE A 45 -14.85 -2.94 -16.25
CA PHE A 45 -14.88 -4.25 -15.58
C PHE A 45 -15.96 -4.38 -14.50
N GLY A 46 -16.62 -3.29 -14.13
CA GLY A 46 -17.67 -3.22 -13.13
C GLY A 46 -17.15 -2.94 -11.72
N PHE A 47 -17.99 -2.25 -10.94
CA PHE A 47 -17.72 -1.80 -9.57
C PHE A 47 -17.18 -2.91 -8.65
N VAL A 48 -17.83 -4.09 -8.66
CA VAL A 48 -17.50 -5.17 -7.71
C VAL A 48 -16.06 -5.66 -7.89
N ARG A 49 -15.61 -5.84 -9.15
CA ARG A 49 -14.26 -6.36 -9.42
C ARG A 49 -13.20 -5.34 -9.05
N ILE A 50 -13.43 -4.08 -9.38
CA ILE A 50 -12.49 -3.00 -9.08
C ILE A 50 -12.45 -2.70 -7.58
N GLY A 51 -13.60 -2.73 -6.91
CA GLY A 51 -13.69 -2.62 -5.45
C GLY A 51 -12.92 -3.74 -4.75
N LEU A 52 -13.09 -5.00 -5.16
CA LEU A 52 -12.33 -6.12 -4.60
C LEU A 52 -10.83 -6.01 -4.90
N LEU A 53 -10.46 -5.63 -6.12
CA LEU A 53 -9.06 -5.42 -6.50
C LEU A 53 -8.42 -4.33 -5.62
N TYR A 54 -9.11 -3.20 -5.44
CA TYR A 54 -8.67 -2.08 -4.61
C TYR A 54 -8.47 -2.50 -3.15
N LEU A 55 -9.48 -3.16 -2.56
CA LEU A 55 -9.45 -3.59 -1.15
C LEU A 55 -8.35 -4.62 -0.88
N ILE A 56 -8.28 -5.68 -1.68
CA ILE A 56 -7.29 -6.75 -1.48
C ILE A 56 -5.88 -6.23 -1.75
N SER A 57 -5.70 -5.34 -2.73
CA SER A 57 -4.38 -4.72 -2.95
C SER A 57 -3.97 -3.82 -1.79
N GLY A 58 -4.90 -3.04 -1.22
CA GLY A 58 -4.64 -2.26 -0.01
C GLY A 58 -4.23 -3.14 1.18
N LEU A 59 -4.87 -4.30 1.35
CA LEU A 59 -4.48 -5.29 2.36
C LEU A 59 -3.07 -5.85 2.09
N GLY A 60 -2.75 -6.19 0.84
CA GLY A 60 -1.42 -6.68 0.47
C GLY A 60 -0.31 -5.65 0.73
N GLY A 61 -0.58 -4.37 0.42
CA GLY A 61 0.29 -3.26 0.79
C GLY A 61 0.46 -3.14 2.30
N SER A 62 -0.63 -3.24 3.07
CA SER A 62 -0.59 -3.13 4.53
C SER A 62 0.17 -4.28 5.19
N VAL A 63 0.00 -5.51 4.68
CA VAL A 63 0.77 -6.68 5.16
C VAL A 63 2.25 -6.48 4.90
N LEU A 64 2.63 -6.07 3.68
CA LEU A 64 4.05 -5.87 3.35
C LEU A 64 4.65 -4.71 4.15
N SER A 65 3.93 -3.60 4.29
CA SER A 65 4.32 -2.47 5.14
C SER A 65 4.57 -2.91 6.59
N ALA A 66 3.63 -3.62 7.20
CA ALA A 66 3.73 -4.05 8.60
C ALA A 66 4.87 -5.05 8.85
N LEU A 67 5.29 -5.80 7.83
CA LEU A 67 6.42 -6.73 7.90
C LEU A 67 7.80 -6.04 7.86
N PHE A 68 7.88 -4.82 7.32
CA PHE A 68 9.14 -4.07 7.15
C PHE A 68 9.21 -2.78 7.98
N ILE A 69 8.07 -2.25 8.43
CA ILE A 69 7.96 -1.00 9.19
C ILE A 69 7.00 -1.20 10.37
N GLN A 70 7.57 -1.50 11.55
CA GLN A 70 6.76 -1.67 12.77
C GLN A 70 6.33 -0.35 13.43
N SER A 71 7.00 0.77 13.14
CA SER A 71 6.79 2.05 13.84
C SER A 71 5.82 3.03 13.14
N ASN A 72 5.53 2.82 11.85
CA ASN A 72 4.66 3.68 11.03
C ASN A 72 3.88 2.84 10.01
N ILE A 73 2.89 2.09 10.49
CA ILE A 73 2.00 1.32 9.61
C ILE A 73 1.10 2.31 8.88
N SER A 74 1.42 2.59 7.62
CA SER A 74 0.59 3.41 6.74
C SER A 74 -0.40 2.51 6.01
N VAL A 75 -1.59 2.32 6.60
CA VAL A 75 -2.71 1.65 5.93
C VAL A 75 -3.28 2.62 4.89
N GLY A 76 -2.69 2.59 3.69
CA GLY A 76 -2.84 3.66 2.72
C GLY A 76 -3.78 3.34 1.56
N ALA A 77 -4.74 4.23 1.32
CA ALA A 77 -5.45 4.35 0.04
C ALA A 77 -4.51 4.44 -1.18
N SER A 78 -3.26 4.86 -0.96
CA SER A 78 -2.20 4.90 -1.97
C SER A 78 -1.65 3.51 -2.34
N GLY A 79 -1.47 2.59 -1.39
CA GLY A 79 -1.11 1.20 -1.72
C GLY A 79 -2.19 0.52 -2.58
N ALA A 80 -3.46 0.78 -2.27
CA ALA A 80 -4.58 0.30 -3.08
C ALA A 80 -4.63 0.94 -4.49
N LEU A 81 -4.26 2.23 -4.63
CA LEU A 81 -4.09 2.89 -5.94
C LEU A 81 -2.97 2.24 -6.76
N PHE A 82 -1.83 1.96 -6.14
CA PHE A 82 -0.75 1.21 -6.77
C PHE A 82 -1.21 -0.20 -7.20
N GLY A 83 -2.11 -0.81 -6.43
CA GLY A 83 -2.81 -2.03 -6.83
C GLY A 83 -3.61 -1.88 -8.13
N LEU A 84 -4.36 -0.79 -8.29
CA LEU A 84 -5.07 -0.50 -9.54
C LEU A 84 -4.09 -0.35 -10.72
N LEU A 85 -2.95 0.32 -10.51
CA LEU A 85 -1.89 0.44 -11.53
C LEU A 85 -1.27 -0.92 -11.89
N GLY A 86 -1.03 -1.78 -10.90
CA GLY A 86 -0.60 -3.16 -11.14
C GLY A 86 -1.64 -3.96 -11.92
N GLY A 87 -2.92 -3.81 -11.58
CA GLY A 87 -4.03 -4.40 -12.32
C GLY A 87 -4.04 -3.96 -13.79
N MET A 88 -3.91 -2.66 -14.06
CA MET A 88 -3.79 -2.13 -15.43
C MET A 88 -2.61 -2.73 -16.19
N LEU A 89 -1.47 -2.93 -15.53
CA LEU A 89 -0.30 -3.55 -16.17
C LEU A 89 -0.57 -5.00 -16.56
N SER A 90 -1.18 -5.79 -15.67
CA SER A 90 -1.55 -7.18 -15.97
C SER A 90 -2.58 -7.28 -17.10
N GLU A 91 -3.52 -6.33 -17.17
CA GLU A 91 -4.54 -6.23 -18.20
C GLU A 91 -3.90 -5.93 -19.57
N LEU A 92 -2.99 -4.96 -19.61
CA LEU A 92 -2.22 -4.62 -20.80
C LEU A 92 -1.38 -5.81 -21.30
N ILE A 93 -0.73 -6.56 -20.40
CA ILE A 93 0.03 -7.78 -20.76
C ILE A 93 -0.90 -8.86 -21.30
N THR A 94 -2.04 -9.08 -20.65
CA THR A 94 -2.99 -10.14 -21.03
C THR A 94 -3.65 -9.86 -22.38
N ASN A 95 -3.92 -8.58 -22.67
CA ASN A 95 -4.63 -8.10 -23.84
C ASN A 95 -3.73 -7.35 -24.83
N TRP A 96 -2.43 -7.69 -24.86
CA TRP A 96 -1.39 -7.01 -25.64
C TRP A 96 -1.75 -6.76 -27.12
N THR A 97 -2.52 -7.65 -27.73
CA THR A 97 -2.91 -7.58 -29.14
C THR A 97 -4.01 -6.57 -29.44
N ILE A 98 -4.72 -6.05 -28.44
CA ILE A 98 -5.85 -5.11 -28.61
C ILE A 98 -5.34 -3.66 -28.73
N TYR A 99 -4.19 -3.35 -28.13
CA TYR A 99 -3.68 -1.98 -28.07
C TYR A 99 -2.89 -1.60 -29.33
N ALA A 100 -3.39 -0.60 -30.06
CA ALA A 100 -2.75 -0.06 -31.26
C ALA A 100 -1.32 0.45 -30.96
N ASN A 101 -1.15 1.26 -29.91
CA ASN A 101 0.13 1.79 -29.44
C ASN A 101 0.59 1.16 -28.12
N LYS A 102 0.68 -0.18 -28.10
CA LYS A 102 1.10 -1.01 -26.97
C LYS A 102 2.37 -0.53 -26.23
N VAL A 103 3.42 -0.18 -26.97
CA VAL A 103 4.71 0.23 -26.38
C VAL A 103 4.58 1.58 -25.68
N ALA A 104 3.85 2.53 -26.28
CA ALA A 104 3.62 3.83 -25.65
C ALA A 104 2.78 3.68 -24.37
N ALA A 105 1.69 2.88 -24.41
CA ALA A 105 0.87 2.62 -23.23
C ALA A 105 1.67 1.96 -22.08
N LEU A 106 2.49 0.96 -22.41
CA LEU A 106 3.37 0.30 -21.44
C LEU A 106 4.38 1.30 -20.85
N LEU A 107 5.07 2.07 -21.70
CA LEU A 107 6.07 3.04 -21.27
C LEU A 107 5.45 4.11 -20.37
N THR A 108 4.29 4.67 -20.76
CA THR A 108 3.57 5.65 -19.93
C THR A 108 3.21 5.06 -18.56
N LEU A 109 2.68 3.84 -18.52
CA LEU A 109 2.30 3.19 -17.26
C LEU A 109 3.53 2.94 -16.37
N VAL A 110 4.61 2.40 -16.93
CA VAL A 110 5.86 2.14 -16.21
C VAL A 110 6.49 3.44 -15.70
N VAL A 111 6.50 4.50 -16.50
CA VAL A 111 7.01 5.82 -16.09
C VAL A 111 6.17 6.38 -14.95
N ILE A 112 4.84 6.28 -15.01
CA ILE A 112 3.96 6.71 -13.91
C ILE A 112 4.28 5.95 -12.63
N ILE A 113 4.39 4.62 -12.71
CA ILE A 113 4.73 3.78 -11.54
C ILE A 113 6.10 4.17 -10.97
N ALA A 114 7.11 4.31 -11.83
CA ALA A 114 8.47 4.67 -11.42
C ALA A 114 8.54 6.05 -10.76
N ILE A 115 7.85 7.05 -11.32
CA ILE A 115 7.78 8.39 -10.74
C ILE A 115 7.09 8.35 -9.37
N ASN A 116 5.96 7.66 -9.24
CA ASN A 116 5.26 7.57 -7.95
C ASN A 116 6.12 6.86 -6.89
N LEU A 117 6.84 5.80 -7.26
CA LEU A 117 7.75 5.10 -6.35
C LEU A 117 8.98 5.94 -5.98
N ALA A 118 9.50 6.73 -6.93
CA ALA A 118 10.59 7.67 -6.68
C ALA A 118 10.17 8.80 -5.73
N VAL A 119 8.93 9.29 -5.85
CA VAL A 119 8.34 10.23 -4.88
C VAL A 119 8.25 9.59 -3.50
N GLY A 120 8.05 8.28 -3.41
CA GLY A 120 8.00 7.59 -2.14
C GLY A 120 9.34 7.38 -1.43
N ILE A 121 10.46 7.81 -2.03
CA ILE A 121 11.77 7.91 -1.35
C ILE A 121 11.80 9.09 -0.37
N LEU A 122 10.83 10.01 -0.48
CA LEU A 122 10.66 11.11 0.45
C LEU A 122 10.32 10.58 1.86
N PRO A 123 10.84 11.22 2.92
CA PRO A 123 10.52 10.82 4.28
C PRO A 123 9.01 10.86 4.50
N HIS A 124 8.48 9.89 5.26
CA HIS A 124 7.06 9.69 5.59
C HIS A 124 6.20 9.04 4.50
N VAL A 125 6.77 8.62 3.35
CA VAL A 125 6.06 7.78 2.37
C VAL A 125 6.48 6.32 2.54
N ASP A 126 5.49 5.43 2.54
CA ASP A 126 5.70 4.01 2.72
C ASP A 126 5.76 3.30 1.36
N ASN A 127 6.98 3.13 0.85
CA ASN A 127 7.22 2.43 -0.40
C ASN A 127 6.96 0.93 -0.31
N PHE A 128 7.05 0.31 0.89
CA PHE A 128 6.66 -1.10 1.06
C PHE A 128 5.15 -1.28 0.87
N ALA A 129 4.34 -0.34 1.37
CA ALA A 129 2.91 -0.34 1.10
C ALA A 129 2.59 -0.22 -0.40
N HIS A 130 3.32 0.62 -1.13
CA HIS A 130 3.15 0.79 -2.58
C HIS A 130 3.56 -0.47 -3.35
N ILE A 131 4.72 -1.06 -3.01
CA ILE A 131 5.23 -2.28 -3.65
C ILE A 131 4.28 -3.46 -3.38
N GLY A 132 3.86 -3.65 -2.13
CA GLY A 132 2.97 -4.73 -1.74
C GLY A 132 1.59 -4.60 -2.39
N GLY A 133 1.08 -3.36 -2.46
CA GLY A 133 -0.15 -3.05 -3.16
C GLY A 133 -0.07 -3.30 -4.66
N PHE A 134 0.99 -2.81 -5.31
CA PHE A 134 1.25 -3.03 -6.73
C PHE A 134 1.36 -4.52 -7.07
N LEU A 135 2.16 -5.28 -6.33
CA LEU A 135 2.38 -6.70 -6.58
C LEU A 135 1.07 -7.50 -6.41
N SER A 136 0.32 -7.21 -5.35
CA SER A 136 -0.98 -7.84 -5.10
C SER A 136 -1.98 -7.50 -6.22
N GLY A 137 -2.07 -6.22 -6.61
CA GLY A 137 -2.95 -5.76 -7.68
C GLY A 137 -2.58 -6.30 -9.06
N PHE A 138 -1.28 -6.44 -9.34
CA PHE A 138 -0.77 -7.07 -10.56
C PHE A 138 -1.21 -8.54 -10.68
N LEU A 139 -1.07 -9.31 -9.60
CA LEU A 139 -1.54 -10.70 -9.58
C LEU A 139 -3.07 -10.77 -9.64
N LEU A 140 -3.78 -9.91 -8.90
CA LEU A 140 -5.25 -9.85 -8.91
C LEU A 140 -5.80 -9.44 -10.27
N GLY A 141 -5.07 -8.65 -11.04
CA GLY A 141 -5.51 -8.27 -12.37
C GLY A 141 -5.55 -9.45 -13.35
N PHE A 142 -4.64 -10.43 -13.24
CA PHE A 142 -4.77 -11.70 -13.96
C PHE A 142 -5.97 -12.54 -13.51
N VAL A 143 -6.47 -12.31 -12.29
CA VAL A 143 -7.65 -13.00 -11.73
C VAL A 143 -8.96 -12.31 -12.13
N PHE A 144 -9.05 -10.99 -11.96
CA PHE A 144 -10.30 -10.22 -12.09
C PHE A 144 -10.46 -9.49 -13.43
N LEU A 145 -9.38 -9.13 -14.11
CA LEU A 145 -9.39 -8.32 -15.35
C LEU A 145 -9.25 -9.17 -16.63
N ILE A 146 -9.54 -10.47 -16.53
CA ILE A 146 -9.52 -11.38 -17.69
C ILE A 146 -10.66 -11.04 -18.67
N ARG A 147 -10.31 -10.72 -19.92
CA ARG A 147 -11.27 -10.48 -21.00
C ARG A 147 -11.57 -11.75 -21.79
N PRO A 148 -12.85 -12.09 -22.04
CA PRO A 148 -13.19 -13.18 -22.92
C PRO A 148 -12.81 -12.84 -24.37
N GLN A 149 -12.51 -13.86 -25.17
CA GLN A 149 -12.16 -13.66 -26.57
C GLN A 149 -13.31 -13.02 -27.36
N PHE A 150 -12.98 -12.09 -28.26
CA PHE A 150 -13.96 -11.43 -29.13
C PHE A 150 -14.78 -12.43 -29.95
N GLY A 151 -14.16 -13.52 -30.42
CA GLY A 151 -14.86 -14.60 -31.16
C GLY A 151 -15.97 -15.28 -30.35
N TRP A 152 -15.75 -15.52 -29.05
CA TRP A 152 -16.74 -16.14 -28.16
C TRP A 152 -17.89 -15.18 -27.85
N VAL A 153 -17.57 -13.89 -27.67
CA VAL A 153 -18.58 -12.84 -27.47
C VAL A 153 -19.44 -12.71 -28.72
N ASN A 154 -18.83 -12.60 -29.90
CA ASN A 154 -19.53 -12.43 -31.18
C ASN A 154 -20.42 -13.64 -31.51
N GLN A 155 -19.99 -14.86 -31.19
CA GLN A 155 -20.80 -16.07 -31.33
C GLN A 155 -22.07 -16.04 -30.45
N ARG A 156 -22.01 -15.40 -29.27
CA ARG A 156 -23.13 -15.32 -28.33
C ARG A 156 -24.15 -14.23 -28.69
N TYR A 157 -23.71 -13.20 -29.43
CA TYR A 157 -24.57 -12.12 -29.93
C TYR A 157 -24.94 -12.28 -31.41
N ALA A 158 -24.55 -13.39 -32.04
CA ALA A 158 -24.89 -13.67 -33.43
C ALA A 158 -26.41 -13.89 -33.58
N PRO A 159 -27.04 -13.35 -34.64
CA PRO A 159 -28.46 -13.52 -34.88
C PRO A 159 -28.83 -15.00 -35.10
N VAL A 160 -30.04 -15.35 -34.66
CA VAL A 160 -30.60 -16.71 -34.76
C VAL A 160 -30.61 -17.14 -36.23
N GLY A 161 -29.82 -18.17 -36.57
CA GLY A 161 -29.65 -18.69 -37.94
C GLY A 161 -28.21 -18.65 -38.47
N TYR A 162 -27.28 -17.95 -37.80
CA TYR A 162 -25.86 -17.97 -38.15
C TYR A 162 -25.13 -19.13 -37.47
N SER A 163 -24.96 -20.25 -38.18
CA SER A 163 -24.22 -21.42 -37.71
C SER A 163 -22.71 -21.18 -37.76
N SER A 164 -22.14 -20.66 -36.68
CA SER A 164 -20.67 -20.55 -36.56
C SER A 164 -20.07 -21.94 -36.32
N THR A 165 -19.36 -22.47 -37.32
CA THR A 165 -18.75 -23.81 -37.34
C THR A 165 -17.51 -23.97 -36.44
N SER A 166 -17.08 -22.91 -35.76
CA SER A 166 -15.90 -22.93 -34.88
C SER A 166 -16.28 -22.48 -33.46
N SER A 167 -16.20 -23.40 -32.51
CA SER A 167 -16.32 -23.09 -31.08
C SER A 167 -15.02 -22.44 -30.61
N THR A 168 -14.96 -21.10 -30.65
CA THR A 168 -13.82 -20.40 -30.05
C THR A 168 -13.92 -20.48 -28.51
N PRO A 169 -12.88 -20.95 -27.81
CA PRO A 169 -12.92 -21.05 -26.36
C PRO A 169 -13.01 -19.66 -25.72
N LYS A 170 -13.75 -19.55 -24.61
CA LYS A 170 -13.97 -18.27 -23.90
C LYS A 170 -12.68 -17.56 -23.52
N PHE A 171 -11.65 -18.31 -23.12
CA PHE A 171 -10.33 -17.79 -22.73
C PHE A 171 -9.22 -18.56 -23.45
N LYS A 172 -8.09 -17.89 -23.71
CA LYS A 172 -6.88 -18.54 -24.27
C LYS A 172 -6.20 -19.38 -23.19
N ALA A 173 -5.49 -20.44 -23.59
CA ALA A 173 -4.79 -21.33 -22.66
C ALA A 173 -3.80 -20.58 -21.74
N TYR A 174 -3.02 -19.63 -22.28
CA TYR A 174 -2.10 -18.83 -21.46
C TYR A 174 -2.83 -17.96 -20.43
N GLN A 175 -4.04 -17.46 -20.72
CA GLN A 175 -4.82 -16.67 -19.76
C GLN A 175 -5.29 -17.54 -18.59
N CYS A 176 -5.66 -18.80 -18.87
CA CYS A 176 -6.00 -19.77 -17.84
C CYS A 176 -4.78 -20.13 -16.97
N VAL A 177 -3.62 -20.37 -17.59
CA VAL A 177 -2.36 -20.65 -16.87
C VAL A 177 -1.98 -19.47 -15.97
N LEU A 178 -2.00 -18.24 -16.48
CA LEU A 178 -1.72 -17.04 -15.69
C LEU A 178 -2.73 -16.88 -14.55
N TRP A 179 -4.01 -17.11 -14.81
CA TRP A 179 -5.04 -17.06 -13.78
C TRP A 179 -4.79 -18.05 -12.63
N VAL A 180 -4.51 -19.33 -12.94
CA VAL A 180 -4.21 -20.35 -11.92
C VAL A 180 -2.95 -19.99 -11.14
N LEU A 181 -1.88 -19.63 -11.85
CA LEU A 181 -0.59 -19.30 -11.25
C LEU A 181 -0.71 -18.09 -10.31
N SER A 182 -1.37 -17.02 -10.76
CA SER A 182 -1.59 -15.82 -9.95
C SER A 182 -2.45 -16.10 -8.73
N LEU A 183 -3.47 -16.95 -8.85
CA LEU A 183 -4.30 -17.35 -7.70
C LEU A 183 -3.47 -18.11 -6.65
N ILE A 184 -2.63 -19.06 -7.07
CA ILE A 184 -1.74 -19.81 -6.17
C ILE A 184 -0.76 -18.85 -5.48
N LEU A 185 -0.10 -17.96 -6.24
CA LEU A 185 0.86 -17.01 -5.70
C LEU A 185 0.21 -16.04 -4.70
N LEU A 186 -1.01 -15.57 -4.97
CA LEU A 186 -1.76 -14.74 -4.04
C LEU A 186 -2.07 -15.47 -2.74
N ILE A 187 -2.63 -16.69 -2.82
CA ILE A 187 -2.97 -17.47 -1.63
C ILE A 187 -1.71 -17.70 -0.79
N VAL A 188 -0.65 -18.23 -1.40
CA VAL A 188 0.61 -18.52 -0.72
C VAL A 188 1.21 -17.24 -0.13
N GLY A 189 1.30 -16.16 -0.92
CA GLY A 189 1.87 -14.88 -0.50
C GLY A 189 1.13 -14.28 0.69
N PHE A 190 -0.20 -14.21 0.64
CA PHE A 190 -1.01 -13.72 1.76
C PHE A 190 -0.92 -14.61 2.99
N THR A 191 -0.93 -15.95 2.82
CA THR A 191 -0.77 -16.86 3.97
C THR A 191 0.59 -16.74 4.63
N VAL A 192 1.67 -16.68 3.84
CA VAL A 192 3.03 -16.54 4.37
C VAL A 192 3.18 -15.19 5.04
N GLY A 193 2.74 -14.10 4.38
CA GLY A 193 2.80 -12.76 4.95
C GLY A 193 2.02 -12.64 6.27
N LEU A 194 0.81 -13.21 6.33
CA LEU A 194 0.02 -13.22 7.55
C LEU A 194 0.69 -14.06 8.65
N VAL A 195 1.25 -15.23 8.33
CA VAL A 195 1.96 -16.08 9.31
C VAL A 195 3.19 -15.36 9.87
N LEU A 196 3.98 -14.70 9.02
CA LEU A 196 5.14 -13.92 9.47
C LEU A 196 4.72 -12.76 10.36
N LEU A 197 3.64 -12.07 10.00
CA LEU A 197 3.09 -10.96 10.77
C LEU A 197 2.57 -11.42 12.14
N LEU A 198 1.90 -12.58 12.20
CA LEU A 198 1.44 -13.18 13.45
C LEU A 198 2.58 -13.70 14.33
N ARG A 199 3.74 -14.05 13.74
CA ARG A 199 4.95 -14.41 14.48
C ARG A 199 5.71 -13.19 15.00
N GLY A 200 5.39 -11.99 14.53
CA GLY A 200 6.09 -10.76 14.89
C GLY A 200 7.49 -10.67 14.29
N GLU A 201 7.73 -11.36 13.17
CA GLU A 201 9.01 -11.30 12.45
C GLU A 201 9.19 -9.93 11.79
N ASP A 202 10.34 -9.29 12.00
CA ASP A 202 10.74 -8.10 11.26
C ASP A 202 11.62 -8.49 10.06
N LEU A 203 11.11 -8.29 8.85
CA LEU A 203 11.89 -8.57 7.63
C LEU A 203 12.96 -7.51 7.38
N ASN A 204 12.87 -6.34 8.01
CA ASN A 204 13.90 -5.33 7.91
C ASN A 204 15.22 -5.79 8.57
N ASP A 205 15.14 -6.61 9.62
CA ASP A 205 16.33 -7.19 10.28
C ASP A 205 17.11 -8.14 9.37
N HIS A 206 16.45 -8.71 8.36
CA HIS A 206 17.04 -9.64 7.41
C HIS A 206 17.62 -8.94 6.16
N CYS A 207 17.49 -7.62 6.07
CA CYS A 207 17.83 -6.86 4.87
C CYS A 207 18.47 -5.52 5.19
N SER A 208 19.80 -5.47 5.07
CA SER A 208 20.61 -4.28 5.39
C SER A 208 20.41 -3.08 4.46
N TRP A 209 19.65 -3.20 3.37
CA TRP A 209 19.38 -2.11 2.42
C TRP A 209 17.90 -1.71 2.36
N CYS A 210 17.02 -2.48 3.02
CA CYS A 210 15.58 -2.30 2.89
C CYS A 210 15.10 -0.96 3.48
N HIS A 211 15.80 -0.40 4.47
CA HIS A 211 15.49 0.92 5.00
C HIS A 211 15.63 2.06 3.96
N TYR A 212 16.49 1.90 2.95
CA TYR A 212 16.65 2.88 1.88
C TYR A 212 15.48 2.92 0.89
N LEU A 213 14.64 1.87 0.85
CA LEU A 213 13.44 1.87 0.01
C LEU A 213 12.42 2.91 0.49
N SER A 214 12.28 3.10 1.80
CA SER A 214 11.30 4.05 2.37
C SER A 214 11.90 5.41 2.71
N CYS A 215 13.22 5.51 2.87
CA CYS A 215 13.87 6.80 3.07
C CYS A 215 15.36 6.77 2.73
N VAL A 216 15.78 7.61 1.80
CA VAL A 216 17.20 7.85 1.51
C VAL A 216 17.64 9.14 2.21
N PRO A 217 18.63 9.11 3.14
CA PRO A 217 19.09 10.32 3.82
C PRO A 217 19.78 11.25 2.81
N THR A 218 19.44 12.54 2.83
CA THR A 218 20.06 13.56 1.95
C THR A 218 20.45 14.80 2.75
N SER A 219 21.20 15.73 2.15
CA SER A 219 21.55 17.00 2.80
C SER A 219 20.35 17.88 3.17
N ARG A 220 19.15 17.57 2.64
CA ARG A 220 17.90 18.30 2.90
C ARG A 220 16.94 17.61 3.87
N TRP A 221 17.13 16.32 4.19
CA TRP A 221 16.28 15.59 5.12
C TRP A 221 16.96 14.38 5.77
N SER A 222 16.57 14.05 7.00
CA SER A 222 17.09 12.89 7.75
C SER A 222 16.03 11.80 7.93
N CYS A 223 16.46 10.55 7.87
CA CYS A 223 15.59 9.36 7.94
C CYS A 223 15.49 8.75 9.36
N ASN A 224 15.89 9.49 10.40
CA ASN A 224 15.87 8.98 11.76
C ASN A 224 14.44 8.86 12.28
N THR A 225 13.86 7.67 12.15
CA THR A 225 12.63 7.22 12.80
C THR A 225 12.91 6.65 14.19
N GLN A 226 13.86 7.23 14.93
CA GLN A 226 14.01 6.88 16.34
C GLN A 226 12.73 7.32 17.06
N PRO A 227 12.08 6.47 17.86
CA PRO A 227 10.93 6.88 18.64
C PRO A 227 11.34 8.10 19.45
N ILE A 228 10.49 9.13 19.46
CA ILE A 228 10.68 10.27 20.34
C ILE A 228 10.52 9.74 21.77
N SER A 229 11.63 9.30 22.35
CA SER A 229 11.71 8.91 23.75
C SER A 229 12.31 10.07 24.53
N CYS A 230 11.71 10.34 25.69
CA CYS A 230 12.24 11.30 26.64
C CYS A 230 12.44 10.59 27.97
N GLN A 231 13.57 10.87 28.60
CA GLN A 231 13.79 10.51 29.99
C GLN A 231 13.12 11.57 30.86
N ALA A 232 12.27 11.13 31.80
CA ALA A 232 11.59 12.01 32.74
C ALA A 232 12.22 11.84 34.13
N GLU A 233 12.78 12.92 34.66
CA GLU A 233 13.39 12.95 35.99
C GLU A 233 12.57 13.88 36.89
N GLN A 234 12.20 13.39 38.08
CA GLN A 234 11.33 14.13 39.01
C GLN A 234 12.16 14.73 40.15
N ILE A 235 12.00 16.04 40.37
CA ILE A 235 12.57 16.76 41.50
C ILE A 235 11.44 17.54 42.18
N GLY A 236 10.88 16.99 43.27
CA GLY A 236 9.73 17.57 43.96
C GLY A 236 8.46 17.58 43.08
N SER A 237 7.88 18.77 42.86
CA SER A 237 6.71 19.00 42.00
C SER A 237 7.07 19.39 40.55
N GLN A 238 8.35 19.23 40.18
CA GLN A 238 8.85 19.52 38.84
C GLN A 238 9.34 18.24 38.15
N TYR A 239 9.01 18.12 36.86
CA TYR A 239 9.46 17.05 35.98
C TYR A 239 10.37 17.64 34.91
N THR A 240 11.61 17.17 34.86
CA THR A 240 12.56 17.48 33.79
C THR A 240 12.46 16.41 32.73
N LEU A 241 12.02 16.79 31.54
CA LEU A 241 11.97 15.92 30.36
C LEU A 241 13.21 16.19 29.52
N THR A 242 13.96 15.15 29.17
CA THR A 242 15.16 15.21 28.34
C THR A 242 14.99 14.31 27.13
N CYS A 243 15.13 14.85 25.92
CA CYS A 243 15.04 14.06 24.70
C CYS A 243 16.18 13.05 24.61
N SER A 244 15.91 11.79 24.27
CA SER A 244 16.98 10.80 24.02
C SER A 244 17.77 11.12 22.75
N ASN A 245 17.16 11.83 21.81
CA ASN A 245 17.68 12.04 20.46
C ASN A 245 18.34 13.43 20.30
N SER A 246 18.27 14.28 21.34
CA SER A 246 18.89 15.61 21.38
C SER A 246 19.16 16.02 22.83
N SER A 247 20.19 16.80 23.09
CA SER A 247 20.46 17.37 24.42
C SER A 247 19.48 18.51 24.81
N LYS A 248 18.25 18.50 24.26
CA LYS A 248 17.16 19.40 24.68
C LYS A 248 16.53 18.85 25.96
N SER A 249 16.53 19.66 27.01
CA SER A 249 15.80 19.39 28.25
C SER A 249 14.89 20.56 28.60
N ARG A 250 13.73 20.27 29.21
CA ARG A 250 12.82 21.28 29.74
C ARG A 250 12.14 20.80 31.00
N THR A 251 12.04 21.69 31.97
CA THR A 251 11.40 21.41 33.26
C THR A 251 9.98 21.94 33.28
N TYR A 252 9.04 21.11 33.71
CA TYR A 252 7.62 21.41 33.81
C TYR A 252 7.15 21.24 35.26
N SER A 253 6.45 22.22 35.80
CA SER A 253 5.77 22.09 37.09
C SER A 253 4.46 21.33 36.90
N LEU A 254 4.43 20.05 37.27
CA LEU A 254 3.26 19.18 37.09
C LEU A 254 2.85 18.59 38.44
N LEU A 255 1.57 18.72 38.79
CA LEU A 255 0.97 18.10 39.97
C LEU A 255 0.29 16.79 39.54
N ASN A 256 0.83 15.64 39.94
CA ASN A 256 0.32 14.30 39.60
C ASN A 256 0.00 14.09 38.09
N PRO A 257 0.98 14.27 37.19
CA PRO A 257 0.74 14.07 35.76
C PRO A 257 0.45 12.60 35.41
N THR A 258 -0.45 12.40 34.46
CA THR A 258 -0.69 11.07 33.87
C THR A 258 0.39 10.72 32.85
N ALA A 259 0.63 9.42 32.63
CA ALA A 259 1.64 8.95 31.66
C ALA A 259 1.41 9.52 30.23
N THR A 260 0.15 9.75 29.85
CA THR A 260 -0.24 10.37 28.58
C THR A 260 0.14 11.85 28.49
N GLN A 261 0.04 12.61 29.58
CA GLN A 261 0.46 14.01 29.62
C GLN A 261 1.98 14.14 29.48
N ILE A 262 2.75 13.27 30.14
CA ILE A 262 4.22 13.23 30.03
C ILE A 262 4.63 12.93 28.58
N GLN A 263 3.96 11.97 27.94
CA GLN A 263 4.25 11.59 26.55
C GLN A 263 3.86 12.68 25.54
N GLY A 264 2.78 13.42 25.78
CA GLY A 264 2.41 14.58 24.96
C GLY A 264 3.42 15.72 25.04
N LEU A 265 3.91 16.04 26.25
CA LEU A 265 4.96 17.05 26.46
C LEU A 265 6.29 16.62 25.87
N CYS A 266 6.63 15.33 25.99
CA CYS A 266 7.79 14.72 25.36
C CYS A 266 7.76 14.88 23.83
N ALA A 267 6.63 14.56 23.19
CA ALA A 267 6.46 14.72 21.75
C ALA A 267 6.54 16.20 21.30
N GLN A 268 6.13 17.14 22.16
CA GLN A 268 6.21 18.57 21.88
C GLN A 268 7.63 19.13 22.06
N LEU A 269 8.40 18.60 23.01
CA LEU A 269 9.78 19.04 23.28
C LEU A 269 10.78 18.54 22.22
N CYS A 270 10.58 17.31 21.75
CA CYS A 270 11.53 16.62 20.88
C CYS A 270 11.12 16.57 19.39
N ARG A 271 10.03 17.26 19.03
CA ARG A 271 9.82 17.73 17.65
C ARG A 271 10.83 18.84 17.31
#